data_AF-A0A9Q4D868-F1
#
_entry.id   AF-A0A9Q4D868-F1
#
_cell.length_a   1.000
_cell.length_b   1.000
_cell.length_c   1.000
_cell.angle_alpha   90.00
_cell.angle_beta   90.00
_cell.angle_gamma   90.00
#
_symmetry.space_group_name_H-M   'P 1'
#
loop_
_entity.id
_entity.type
_entity.pdbx_description
1 polymer ?
#
loop_
_entity_poly.entity_id
_entity_poly.type
_entity_poly.pdbx_seq_one_letter_code
_entity_poly.pdbx_strand_id
1 'polypeptide(L)' 'MWPSYEDIKYFYDVNAYSNDDIKTYVQYGVLTEEQYKQMTGEDYE' A
#
# COMPACT_ATOMS: atom_id res chain seq x y z
N MET A 1 -8.66 6.73 -12.10
CA MET A 1 -8.57 7.38 -10.78
C MET A 1 -8.03 6.30 -9.86
N TRP A 2 -6.88 6.50 -9.25
CA TRP A 2 -6.36 5.54 -8.28
C TRP A 2 -7.19 5.61 -7.00
N PRO A 3 -7.38 4.49 -6.28
CA PRO A 3 -8.02 4.49 -4.96
C PRO A 3 -7.24 5.37 -3.99
N SER A 4 -7.93 5.91 -2.99
CA SER A 4 -7.29 6.72 -1.96
C SER A 4 -6.46 5.82 -1.03
N TYR A 5 -5.54 6.42 -0.25
CA TYR A 5 -4.81 5.69 0.78
C TYR A 5 -5.74 4.91 1.73
N GLU A 6 -6.87 5.50 2.11
CA GLU A 6 -7.85 4.85 3.00
C GLU A 6 -8.47 3.59 2.38
N ASP A 7 -8.80 3.63 1.09
CA ASP A 7 -9.30 2.47 0.36
C ASP A 7 -8.23 1.37 0.32
N ILE A 8 -7.00 1.72 -0.09
CA ILE A 8 -5.89 0.77 -0.19
C ILE A 8 -5.59 0.15 1.18
N LYS A 9 -5.62 0.95 2.24
CA LYS A 9 -5.47 0.48 3.62
C LYS A 9 -6.60 -0.46 4.03
N TYR A 10 -7.85 -0.13 3.71
CA TYR A 10 -8.98 -1.00 3.99
C TYR A 10 -8.83 -2.35 3.28
N PHE A 11 -8.49 -2.34 1.98
CA PHE A 11 -8.26 -3.56 1.20
C PHE A 11 -7.09 -4.40 1.73
N TYR A 12 -6.03 -3.76 2.21
CA TYR A 12 -4.93 -4.44 2.88
C TYR A 12 -5.37 -5.08 4.21
N ASP A 13 -6.13 -4.34 5.03
CA ASP A 13 -6.63 -4.81 6.34
C ASP A 13 -7.55 -6.04 6.21
N VAL A 14 -8.41 -6.07 5.18
CA VAL A 14 -9.26 -7.22 4.87
C VAL A 14 -8.53 -8.36 4.13
N ASN A 15 -7.20 -8.31 4.04
CA ASN A 15 -6.36 -9.29 3.34
C ASN A 15 -6.66 -9.43 1.84
N ALA A 16 -7.23 -8.38 1.21
CA ALA A 16 -7.44 -8.35 -0.24
C ALA A 16 -6.18 -7.95 -1.01
N TYR A 17 -5.24 -7.25 -0.36
CA TYR A 17 -3.94 -6.91 -0.92
C TYR A 17 -2.79 -7.49 -0.10
N SER A 18 -1.77 -7.97 -0.81
CA SER A 18 -0.51 -8.43 -0.24
C SER A 18 0.51 -7.30 -0.19
N ASN A 19 1.62 -7.51 0.51
CA ASN A 19 2.70 -6.52 0.57
C ASN A 19 3.22 -6.17 -0.84
N ASP A 20 3.30 -7.14 -1.75
CA ASP A 20 3.65 -6.92 -3.17
C ASP A 20 2.66 -6.00 -3.91
N ASP A 21 1.35 -6.12 -3.63
CA ASP A 21 0.35 -5.20 -4.19
C ASP A 21 0.59 -3.78 -3.69
N ILE A 22 0.91 -3.61 -2.39
CA ILE A 22 1.24 -2.30 -1.82
C ILE A 22 2.53 -1.75 -2.42
N LYS A 23 3.56 -2.58 -2.66
CA LYS A 23 4.78 -2.17 -3.37
C LYS A 23 4.46 -1.64 -4.76
N THR A 24 3.54 -2.31 -5.47
CA THR A 24 3.09 -1.90 -6.80
C THR A 24 2.44 -0.50 -6.77
N TYR A 25 1.63 -0.19 -5.75
CA TYR A 25 1.07 1.15 -5.57
C TYR A 25 2.14 2.21 -5.26
N VAL A 26 3.21 1.87 -4.55
CA VAL A 26 4.37 2.76 -4.36
C VAL A 26 5.09 3.00 -5.69
N GLN A 27 5.33 1.95 -6.48
CA GLN A 27 5.96 2.06 -7.80
C GLN A 27 5.17 2.94 -8.78
N TYR A 28 3.84 2.89 -8.72
CA TYR A 28 2.97 3.75 -9.52
C TYR A 28 2.86 5.19 -8.98
N GLY A 29 3.52 5.52 -7.86
CA GLY A 29 3.46 6.83 -7.22
C GLY A 29 2.11 7.14 -6.57
N VAL A 30 1.32 6.11 -6.30
CA VAL A 30 0.03 6.22 -5.60
C VAL A 30 0.23 6.32 -4.10
N LEU A 31 1.19 5.54 -3.58
CA LEU A 31 1.61 5.54 -2.18
C LEU A 31 3.04 6.03 -2.04
N THR A 32 3.37 6.56 -0.87
CA THR A 32 4.76 6.82 -0.48
C THR A 32 5.37 5.60 0.21
N GLU A 33 6.71 5.52 0.22
CA GLU A 33 7.45 4.48 0.96
C GLU A 33 7.10 4.49 2.47
N GLU A 34 6.81 5.68 3.02
CA GLU A 34 6.37 5.84 4.41
C GLU A 34 4.97 5.25 4.64
N GLN A 35 4.04 5.45 3.70
CA GLN A 35 2.72 4.84 3.75
C GLN A 35 2.78 3.31 3.60
N TYR A 36 3.66 2.81 2.74
CA TYR A 36 3.92 1.37 2.64
C TYR A 36 4.33 0.80 3.99
N LYS A 37 5.31 1.42 4.65
CA LYS A 37 5.79 0.99 5.98
C LYS A 37 4.72 1.07 7.05
N GLN A 38 3.86 2.09 7.03
CA GLN A 38 2.73 2.19 7.97
C GLN A 38 1.68 1.09 7.75
N MET A 39 1.51 0.63 6.51
CA MET A 39 0.54 -0.41 6.17
C MET A 39 1.09 -1.81 6.45
N THR A 40 2.28 -2.11 5.91
CA THR A 40 2.86 -3.46 5.91
C THR A 40 3.72 -3.73 7.14
N GLY A 41 4.23 -2.69 7.80
CA GLY A 41 5.24 -2.80 8.86
C GLY A 41 6.64 -3.11 8.34
N GLU A 42 6.82 -3.27 7.04
CA GLU A 42 8.11 -3.55 6.39
C GLU A 42 8.68 -2.28 5.76
N ASP A 43 10.00 -2.14 5.75
CA ASP A 43 10.64 -1.11 4.93
C ASP A 43 10.46 -1.45 3.44
N TYR A 44 10.27 -0.39 2.63
CA TYR A 44 10.24 -0.53 1.19
C TYR A 44 11.69 -0.73 0.69
N GLU A 45 11.98 -1.94 0.21
CA GLU A 45 13.24 -2.35 -0.44
C GLU A 45 12.98 -2.71 -1.90
#